data_AF-A0A1Y6LMY4-F1
#
_entry.id   AF-A0A1Y6LMY4-F1
#
_cell.length_a   1.000
_cell.length_b   1.000
_cell.length_c   1.000
_cell.angle_alpha   90.00
_cell.angle_beta   90.00
_cell.angle_gamma   90.00
#
_symmetry.space_group_name_H-M   'P 1'
#
loop_
_entity.id
_entity.type
_entity.pdbx_description
1 polymer ?
#
loop_
_entity_poly.entity_id
_entity_poly.type
_entity_poly.pdbx_seq_one_letter_code
_entity_poly.pdbx_strand_id
1 'polypeptide(L)'
;MEASTPPSSIAQALDAYKVAVAAKNQAVLEVIVETLTSLPLPSNMTAEYAKAKRFDWLKHRLGTGITAFASSPEDLLSATARAELVSRLELDGVSHQLVDQEAREKWFAATKDGISKTGVEVERAFPPPEIEKLCCLVSSVHGPGLPYWRDMKGFDLLAPARRQVQMELTQQRAIVPAHDDDADAEPTEVDYLWEEWDITVAVKIGDGCSISNGGSFAMYCRKAEAEEWKWRYAVHDGEWSSDVYETLEEYLGFYAHFGEQSEDKAEWLAEFAGM
;
A
#
# COMPACT_ATOMS: atom_id res chain seq x y z
N MET A 1 28.16 -2.96 -0.48
CA MET A 1 26.91 -2.21 -0.25
C MET A 1 27.17 -0.80 -0.73
N GLU A 2 26.84 -0.51 -1.98
CA GLU A 2 26.83 0.88 -2.44
C GLU A 2 25.60 1.54 -1.80
N ALA A 3 25.84 2.56 -0.98
CA ALA A 3 24.77 3.39 -0.46
C ALA A 3 24.15 4.12 -1.65
N SER A 4 22.98 3.65 -2.09
CA SER A 4 22.17 4.37 -3.08
C SER A 4 21.88 5.75 -2.51
N THR A 5 22.29 6.79 -3.22
CA THR A 5 21.96 8.17 -2.88
C THR A 5 20.44 8.28 -2.70
N PRO A 6 19.94 8.88 -1.60
CA PRO A 6 18.51 9.03 -1.41
C PRO A 6 17.91 9.82 -2.59
N PRO A 7 16.71 9.44 -3.06
CA PRO A 7 16.06 10.10 -4.19
C PRO A 7 15.90 11.60 -3.90
N SER A 8 16.28 12.44 -4.86
CA SER A 8 16.28 13.92 -4.71
C SER A 8 14.92 14.56 -4.97
N SER A 9 13.87 13.75 -5.22
CA SER A 9 12.48 14.20 -5.40
C SER A 9 11.47 13.05 -5.24
N ILE A 10 10.24 13.40 -4.88
CA ILE A 10 9.09 12.47 -4.83
C ILE A 10 8.90 11.65 -6.10
N ALA A 11 9.12 12.23 -7.29
CA ALA A 11 9.01 11.49 -8.54
C ALA A 11 10.06 10.37 -8.64
N GLN A 12 11.31 10.66 -8.27
CA GLN A 12 12.38 9.66 -8.26
C GLN A 12 12.15 8.59 -7.18
N ALA A 13 11.67 8.98 -6.00
CA ALA A 13 11.34 8.03 -4.94
C ALA A 13 10.20 7.09 -5.38
N LEU A 14 9.17 7.64 -6.02
CA LEU A 14 8.07 6.86 -6.58
C LEU A 14 8.54 5.91 -7.69
N ASP A 15 9.43 6.36 -8.58
CA ASP A 15 9.97 5.50 -9.63
C ASP A 15 10.88 4.39 -9.07
N ALA A 16 11.69 4.70 -8.05
CA ALA A 16 12.46 3.70 -7.32
C ALA A 16 11.56 2.68 -6.62
N TYR A 17 10.48 3.13 -5.99
CA TYR A 17 9.45 2.29 -5.39
C TYR A 17 8.84 1.33 -6.43
N LYS A 18 8.39 1.85 -7.59
CA LYS A 18 7.80 1.04 -8.67
C LYS A 18 8.77 -0.06 -9.13
N VAL A 19 10.04 0.29 -9.34
CA VAL A 19 11.06 -0.66 -9.79
C VAL A 19 11.30 -1.74 -8.74
N ALA A 20 11.44 -1.36 -7.46
CA ALA A 20 11.66 -2.30 -6.36
C ALA A 20 10.48 -3.27 -6.21
N VAL A 21 9.25 -2.75 -6.18
CA VAL A 21 8.04 -3.56 -6.02
C VAL A 21 7.81 -4.46 -7.23
N ALA A 22 8.00 -3.97 -8.45
CA ALA A 22 7.89 -4.78 -9.66
C ALA A 22 8.90 -5.93 -9.67
N ALA A 23 10.17 -5.65 -9.34
CA ALA A 23 11.20 -6.68 -9.27
C ALA A 23 10.86 -7.75 -8.23
N LYS A 24 10.38 -7.33 -7.07
CA LYS A 24 9.98 -8.25 -6.00
C LYS A 24 8.78 -9.11 -6.36
N ASN A 25 7.71 -8.51 -6.86
CA ASN A 25 6.51 -9.23 -7.28
C ASN A 25 6.81 -10.19 -8.43
N GLN A 26 7.75 -9.83 -9.31
CA GLN A 26 8.24 -10.71 -10.36
C GLN A 26 9.01 -11.92 -9.81
N ALA A 27 9.88 -11.73 -8.81
CA ALA A 27 10.60 -12.82 -8.16
C ALA A 27 9.64 -13.81 -7.48
N VAL A 28 8.66 -13.29 -6.73
CA VAL A 28 7.62 -14.13 -6.10
C VAL A 28 6.83 -14.92 -7.16
N LEU A 29 6.44 -14.28 -8.26
CA LEU A 29 5.74 -14.95 -9.36
C LEU A 29 6.60 -16.05 -10.01
N GLU A 30 7.91 -15.81 -10.15
CA GLU A 30 8.86 -16.79 -10.68
C GLU A 30 8.89 -18.04 -9.80
N VAL A 31 9.05 -17.89 -8.48
CA VAL A 31 9.01 -19.00 -7.53
C VAL A 31 7.66 -19.74 -7.57
N ILE A 32 6.55 -19.02 -7.67
CA ILE A 32 5.20 -19.63 -7.79
C ILE A 32 5.11 -20.48 -9.06
N VAL A 33 5.51 -19.95 -10.21
CA VAL A 33 5.43 -20.65 -11.49
C VAL A 33 6.36 -21.87 -11.51
N GLU A 34 7.58 -21.73 -11.02
CA GLU A 34 8.53 -22.84 -10.91
C GLU A 34 8.02 -23.95 -9.98
N THR A 35 7.46 -23.57 -8.83
CA THR A 35 6.83 -24.52 -7.90
C THR A 35 5.67 -25.24 -8.60
N LEU A 36 4.72 -24.51 -9.17
CA LEU A 36 3.55 -25.10 -9.83
C LEU A 36 3.94 -26.04 -10.96
N THR A 37 4.96 -25.69 -11.74
CA THR A 37 5.40 -26.50 -12.89
C THR A 37 6.21 -27.72 -12.47
N SER A 38 6.94 -27.66 -11.35
CA SER A 38 7.72 -28.78 -10.80
C SER A 38 6.92 -29.79 -9.98
N LEU A 39 5.67 -29.48 -9.60
CA LEU A 39 4.80 -30.44 -8.91
C LEU A 39 4.68 -31.75 -9.70
N PRO A 40 4.67 -32.92 -9.02
CA PRO A 40 4.51 -34.19 -9.69
C PRO A 40 3.15 -34.27 -10.39
N LEU A 41 3.08 -35.03 -11.48
CA LEU A 41 1.82 -35.30 -12.15
C LEU A 41 0.96 -36.22 -11.26
N PRO A 42 -0.25 -35.81 -10.86
CA PRO A 42 -1.15 -36.69 -10.10
C PRO A 42 -1.49 -37.95 -10.91
N SER A 43 -1.51 -39.10 -10.26
CA SER A 43 -1.70 -40.41 -10.92
C SER A 43 -3.06 -40.57 -11.63
N ASN A 44 -4.02 -39.71 -11.33
CA ASN A 44 -5.37 -39.68 -11.91
C ASN A 44 -5.56 -38.56 -12.98
N MET A 45 -4.51 -37.86 -13.40
CA MET A 45 -4.62 -36.73 -14.33
C MET A 45 -3.67 -36.85 -15.53
N THR A 46 -4.10 -36.30 -16.67
CA THR A 46 -3.22 -36.09 -17.83
C THR A 46 -2.35 -34.85 -17.61
N ALA A 47 -1.20 -34.78 -18.27
CA ALA A 47 -0.31 -33.62 -18.18
C ALA A 47 -1.00 -32.31 -18.62
N GLU A 48 -1.81 -32.36 -19.68
CA GLU A 48 -2.59 -31.21 -20.17
C GLU A 48 -3.61 -30.74 -19.14
N TYR A 49 -4.32 -31.67 -18.49
CA TYR A 49 -5.30 -31.33 -17.47
C TYR A 49 -4.64 -30.74 -16.22
N ALA A 50 -3.52 -31.32 -15.77
CA ALA A 50 -2.74 -30.78 -14.66
C ALA A 50 -2.21 -29.38 -14.97
N LYS A 51 -1.72 -29.14 -16.19
CA LYS A 51 -1.27 -27.83 -16.65
C LYS A 51 -2.41 -26.81 -16.66
N ALA A 52 -3.60 -27.19 -17.14
CA ALA A 52 -4.78 -26.34 -17.11
C ALA A 52 -5.20 -26.00 -15.67
N LYS A 53 -5.16 -26.96 -14.74
CA LYS A 53 -5.48 -26.74 -13.32
C LYS A 53 -4.51 -25.78 -12.63
N ARG A 54 -3.22 -25.90 -12.91
CA ARG A 54 -2.18 -24.97 -12.41
C ARG A 54 -2.42 -23.55 -12.94
N PHE A 55 -2.80 -23.42 -14.21
CA PHE A 55 -3.16 -22.12 -14.78
C PHE A 55 -4.48 -21.56 -14.22
N ASP A 56 -5.47 -22.41 -13.96
CA ASP A 56 -6.71 -22.05 -13.26
C ASP A 56 -6.43 -21.47 -11.87
N TRP A 57 -5.50 -22.07 -11.12
CA TRP A 57 -5.08 -21.54 -9.83
C TRP A 57 -4.49 -20.13 -9.96
N LEU A 58 -3.61 -19.91 -10.94
CA LEU A 58 -3.02 -18.59 -11.20
C LEU A 58 -4.08 -17.54 -11.58
N LYS A 59 -5.10 -17.92 -12.37
CA LYS A 59 -6.24 -17.03 -12.67
C LYS A 59 -7.01 -16.60 -11.43
N HIS A 60 -7.10 -17.45 -10.40
CA HIS A 60 -7.75 -17.06 -9.14
C HIS A 60 -6.92 -16.08 -8.31
N ARG A 61 -5.59 -16.06 -8.47
CA ARG A 61 -4.69 -15.20 -7.69
C ARG A 61 -4.30 -13.90 -8.40
N LEU A 62 -4.12 -13.96 -9.71
CA LEU A 62 -3.76 -12.82 -10.56
C LEU A 62 -4.99 -12.19 -11.25
N GLY A 63 -6.14 -12.85 -11.21
CA GLY A 63 -7.32 -12.46 -11.96
C GLY A 63 -7.41 -13.13 -13.33
N THR A 64 -8.63 -13.23 -13.85
CA THR A 64 -8.91 -13.90 -15.14
C THR A 64 -8.35 -13.16 -16.34
N GLY A 65 -8.01 -11.87 -16.19
CA GLY A 65 -7.44 -11.04 -17.26
C GLY A 65 -6.11 -11.55 -17.83
N ILE A 66 -5.38 -12.42 -17.12
CA ILE A 66 -4.13 -12.99 -17.60
C ILE A 66 -4.29 -13.84 -18.87
N THR A 67 -5.50 -14.35 -19.15
CA THR A 67 -5.76 -15.14 -20.37
C THR A 67 -5.64 -14.34 -21.66
N ALA A 68 -5.60 -13.01 -21.58
CA ALA A 68 -5.40 -12.15 -22.75
C ALA A 68 -3.97 -12.24 -23.31
N PHE A 69 -2.99 -12.66 -22.50
CA PHE A 69 -1.57 -12.64 -22.86
C PHE A 69 -0.77 -13.86 -22.39
N ALA A 70 -1.38 -14.78 -21.64
CA ALA A 70 -0.79 -16.06 -21.24
C ALA A 70 -1.80 -17.19 -21.44
N SER A 71 -1.33 -18.37 -21.87
CA SER A 71 -2.13 -19.59 -21.99
C SER A 71 -1.69 -20.69 -21.01
N SER A 72 -0.56 -20.47 -20.35
CA SER A 72 0.04 -21.41 -19.41
C SER A 72 0.83 -20.70 -18.30
N PRO A 73 1.15 -21.39 -17.20
CA PRO A 73 1.95 -20.81 -16.12
C PRO A 73 3.28 -20.24 -16.61
N GLU A 74 3.99 -20.95 -17.48
CA GLU A 74 5.32 -20.59 -17.97
C GLU A 74 5.30 -19.29 -18.81
N ASP A 75 4.21 -19.04 -19.54
CA ASP A 75 4.06 -17.83 -20.38
C ASP A 75 4.14 -16.54 -19.55
N LEU A 76 3.73 -16.59 -18.27
CA LEU A 76 3.76 -15.45 -17.34
C LEU A 76 5.17 -14.95 -17.06
N LEU A 77 6.19 -15.77 -17.29
CA LEU A 77 7.59 -15.39 -17.09
C LEU A 77 8.20 -14.69 -18.32
N SER A 78 7.50 -14.67 -19.45
CA SER A 78 7.97 -13.98 -20.67
C SER A 78 8.01 -12.46 -20.49
N ALA A 79 8.95 -11.77 -21.14
CA ALA A 79 9.09 -10.31 -21.04
C ALA A 79 7.79 -9.56 -21.40
N THR A 80 7.04 -10.05 -22.40
CA THR A 80 5.74 -9.50 -22.78
C THR A 80 4.72 -9.64 -21.65
N ALA A 81 4.58 -10.84 -21.07
CA ALA A 81 3.66 -11.06 -19.97
C ALA A 81 4.03 -10.24 -18.73
N ARG A 82 5.33 -10.09 -18.42
CA ARG A 82 5.78 -9.23 -17.30
C ARG A 82 5.30 -7.78 -17.46
N ALA A 83 5.40 -7.22 -18.67
CA ALA A 83 4.92 -5.86 -18.94
C ALA A 83 3.38 -5.75 -18.84
N GLU A 84 2.64 -6.75 -19.32
CA GLU A 84 1.18 -6.80 -19.19
C GLU A 84 0.74 -6.95 -17.73
N LEU A 85 1.45 -7.76 -16.93
CA LEU A 85 1.19 -7.93 -15.50
C LEU A 85 1.41 -6.61 -14.74
N VAL A 86 2.48 -5.88 -15.01
CA VAL A 86 2.70 -4.55 -14.41
C VAL A 86 1.58 -3.58 -14.81
N SER A 87 1.32 -3.43 -16.10
CA SER A 87 0.38 -2.42 -16.58
C SER A 87 -1.09 -2.71 -16.23
N ARG A 88 -1.50 -3.98 -16.20
CA ARG A 88 -2.90 -4.37 -15.96
C ARG A 88 -3.20 -4.75 -14.53
N LEU A 89 -2.23 -5.36 -13.84
CA LEU A 89 -2.41 -5.86 -12.48
C LEU A 89 -1.64 -5.03 -11.45
N GLU A 90 -0.99 -3.96 -11.89
CA GLU A 90 -0.34 -2.98 -11.01
C GLU A 90 0.74 -3.68 -10.15
N LEU A 91 1.51 -4.58 -10.77
CA LEU A 91 2.57 -5.33 -10.07
C LEU A 91 3.77 -4.45 -9.67
N ASP A 92 3.82 -3.21 -10.10
CA ASP A 92 4.73 -2.17 -9.59
C ASP A 92 4.16 -1.42 -8.37
N GLY A 93 3.02 -1.87 -7.83
CA GLY A 93 2.47 -1.37 -6.57
C GLY A 93 1.79 0.00 -6.66
N VAL A 94 1.46 0.46 -7.87
CA VAL A 94 0.79 1.73 -8.12
C VAL A 94 -0.33 1.58 -9.15
N SER A 95 -1.34 2.44 -9.06
CA SER A 95 -2.36 2.46 -10.11
C SER A 95 -1.93 3.24 -11.35
N HIS A 96 -2.12 2.62 -12.50
CA HIS A 96 -1.90 3.21 -13.84
C HIS A 96 -3.14 3.95 -14.37
N GLN A 97 -4.20 4.06 -13.56
CA GLN A 97 -5.36 4.87 -13.91
C GLN A 97 -5.02 6.37 -13.89
N LEU A 98 -5.76 7.14 -14.69
CA LEU A 98 -5.63 8.60 -14.70
C LEU A 98 -5.94 9.17 -13.31
N VAL A 99 -5.11 10.12 -12.88
CA VAL A 99 -5.32 10.88 -11.66
C VAL A 99 -6.61 11.70 -11.78
N ASP A 100 -7.55 11.49 -10.86
CA ASP A 100 -8.77 12.28 -10.74
C ASP A 100 -8.50 13.53 -9.88
N GLN A 101 -7.98 14.57 -10.54
CA GLN A 101 -7.57 15.81 -9.87
C GLN A 101 -8.74 16.49 -9.14
N GLU A 102 -9.93 16.52 -9.74
CA GLU A 102 -11.11 17.14 -9.15
C GLU A 102 -11.54 16.41 -7.86
N ALA A 103 -11.55 15.06 -7.89
CA ALA A 103 -11.83 14.28 -6.68
C ALA A 103 -10.77 14.51 -5.59
N ARG A 104 -9.50 14.64 -5.98
CA ARG A 104 -8.40 14.87 -5.03
C ARG A 104 -8.49 16.24 -4.37
N GLU A 105 -8.79 17.29 -5.14
CA GLU A 105 -9.00 18.64 -4.63
C GLU A 105 -10.20 18.69 -3.67
N LYS A 106 -11.30 17.99 -3.99
CA LYS A 106 -12.45 17.85 -3.08
C LYS A 106 -12.07 17.15 -1.78
N TRP A 107 -11.27 16.09 -1.85
CA TRP A 107 -10.77 15.41 -0.65
C TRP A 107 -9.87 16.31 0.20
N PHE A 108 -8.93 17.03 -0.42
CA PHE A 108 -8.07 17.99 0.29
C PHE A 108 -8.88 19.10 0.97
N ALA A 109 -9.84 19.70 0.27
CA ALA A 109 -10.70 20.75 0.82
C ALA A 109 -11.55 20.23 2.00
N ALA A 110 -12.14 19.04 1.86
CA ALA A 110 -12.94 18.42 2.93
C ALA A 110 -12.09 18.06 4.15
N THR A 111 -10.86 17.58 3.93
CA THR A 111 -9.93 17.26 5.03
C THR A 111 -9.49 18.52 5.75
N LYS A 112 -9.15 19.59 5.02
CA LYS A 112 -8.78 20.89 5.60
C LYS A 112 -9.93 21.50 6.41
N ASP A 113 -11.15 21.41 5.92
CA ASP A 113 -12.36 21.82 6.66
C ASP A 113 -12.64 20.93 7.89
N GLY A 114 -12.30 19.64 7.81
CA GLY A 114 -12.32 18.73 8.95
C GLY A 114 -11.36 19.18 10.04
N ILE A 115 -10.09 19.42 9.68
CA ILE A 115 -9.05 19.90 10.59
C ILE A 115 -9.45 21.22 11.24
N SER A 116 -9.95 22.20 10.48
CA SER A 116 -10.31 23.52 11.05
C SER A 116 -11.44 23.45 12.09
N LYS A 117 -12.35 22.47 11.96
CA LYS A 117 -13.45 22.27 12.93
C LYS A 117 -13.01 21.63 14.24
N THR A 118 -11.82 21.04 14.29
CA THR A 118 -11.27 20.46 15.52
C THR A 118 -10.74 21.54 16.48
N GLY A 119 -10.57 22.78 16.02
CA GLY A 119 -10.00 23.86 16.83
C GLY A 119 -8.48 23.80 16.98
N VAL A 120 -7.85 22.79 16.38
CA VAL A 120 -6.40 22.58 16.41
C VAL A 120 -5.68 23.54 15.46
N GLU A 121 -4.67 24.24 15.96
CA GLU A 121 -3.78 25.05 15.14
C GLU A 121 -2.66 24.18 14.55
N VAL A 122 -2.60 24.11 13.22
CA VAL A 122 -1.51 23.46 12.49
C VAL A 122 -0.69 24.57 11.83
N GLU A 123 0.57 24.74 12.22
CA GLU A 123 1.39 25.84 11.68
C GLU A 123 1.62 25.70 10.17
N ARG A 124 1.61 24.46 9.66
CA ARG A 124 1.73 24.14 8.23
C ARG A 124 0.41 23.64 7.65
N ALA A 125 -0.02 24.23 6.54
CA ALA A 125 -1.28 23.85 5.89
C ALA A 125 -1.28 22.41 5.39
N PHE A 126 -2.44 21.75 5.47
CA PHE A 126 -2.75 20.53 4.72
C PHE A 126 -3.26 20.90 3.31
N PRO A 127 -2.90 20.13 2.25
CA PRO A 127 -1.98 18.99 2.28
C PRO A 127 -0.49 19.40 2.39
N PRO A 128 0.38 18.52 2.92
CA PRO A 128 1.82 18.67 2.75
C PRO A 128 2.19 18.77 1.26
N PRO A 129 3.12 19.66 0.86
CA PRO A 129 3.50 19.83 -0.55
C PRO A 129 3.93 18.53 -1.24
N GLU A 130 4.59 17.64 -0.51
CA GLU A 130 5.04 16.33 -0.99
C GLU A 130 3.88 15.35 -1.23
N ILE A 131 2.83 15.39 -0.41
CA ILE A 131 1.61 14.60 -0.62
C ILE A 131 0.82 15.14 -1.81
N GLU A 132 0.70 16.47 -1.94
CA GLU A 132 0.10 17.10 -3.11
C GLU A 132 0.86 16.70 -4.39
N LYS A 133 2.19 16.69 -4.33
CA LYS A 133 3.04 16.28 -5.44
C LYS A 133 2.85 14.80 -5.79
N LEU A 134 2.83 13.91 -4.79
CA LEU A 134 2.58 12.47 -5.01
C LEU A 134 1.22 12.24 -5.66
N CYS A 135 0.17 12.91 -5.15
CA CYS A 135 -1.19 12.80 -5.67
C CYS A 135 -1.32 13.28 -7.13
N CYS A 136 -0.45 14.19 -7.58
CA CYS A 136 -0.40 14.60 -9.00
C CYS A 136 0.25 13.54 -9.91
N LEU A 137 1.07 12.64 -9.35
CA LEU A 137 1.85 11.67 -10.11
C LEU A 137 1.14 10.32 -10.25
N VAL A 138 0.32 9.94 -9.27
CA VAL A 138 -0.26 8.60 -9.16
C VAL A 138 -1.62 8.66 -8.47
N SER A 139 -2.56 7.85 -8.95
CA SER A 139 -3.91 7.75 -8.38
C SER A 139 -3.90 7.07 -7.01
N SER A 140 -3.13 5.98 -6.88
CA SER A 140 -3.01 5.20 -5.65
C SER A 140 -1.73 4.38 -5.58
N VAL A 141 -1.30 4.04 -4.35
CA VAL A 141 -0.10 3.27 -4.04
C VAL A 141 -0.52 2.16 -3.07
N HIS A 142 -0.33 0.90 -3.46
CA HIS A 142 -0.99 -0.27 -2.83
C HIS A 142 -0.04 -1.25 -2.10
N GLY A 143 1.26 -1.01 -2.13
CA GLY A 143 2.26 -1.91 -1.56
C GLY A 143 2.62 -3.12 -2.45
N PRO A 144 3.59 -3.94 -2.01
CA PRO A 144 3.98 -5.18 -2.67
C PRO A 144 2.94 -6.30 -2.51
N GLY A 145 3.02 -7.32 -3.38
CA GLY A 145 2.16 -8.49 -3.38
C GLY A 145 1.33 -8.66 -4.66
N LEU A 146 0.94 -9.90 -4.94
CA LEU A 146 0.05 -10.23 -6.04
C LEU A 146 -1.42 -9.84 -5.73
N PRO A 147 -2.26 -9.56 -6.74
CA PRO A 147 -3.56 -8.91 -6.56
C PRO A 147 -4.45 -9.52 -5.49
N TYR A 148 -4.66 -10.84 -5.50
CA TYR A 148 -5.51 -11.52 -4.51
C TYR A 148 -5.09 -11.23 -3.07
N TRP A 149 -3.80 -11.25 -2.77
CA TRP A 149 -3.33 -11.02 -1.41
C TRP A 149 -3.33 -9.55 -1.03
N ARG A 150 -3.06 -8.67 -2.01
CA ARG A 150 -3.18 -7.22 -1.83
C ARG A 150 -4.60 -6.83 -1.46
N ASP A 151 -5.61 -7.42 -2.11
CA ASP A 151 -7.01 -7.17 -1.79
C ASP A 151 -7.40 -7.73 -0.40
N MET A 152 -6.82 -8.87 -0.01
CA MET A 152 -7.18 -9.58 1.22
C MET A 152 -6.45 -9.10 2.48
N LYS A 153 -5.26 -8.52 2.34
CA LYS A 153 -4.36 -8.19 3.46
C LYS A 153 -3.55 -6.92 3.25
N GLY A 154 -3.62 -6.33 2.06
CA GLY A 154 -2.87 -5.14 1.73
C GLY A 154 -3.44 -3.91 2.41
N PHE A 155 -2.55 -2.96 2.61
CA PHE A 155 -2.87 -1.60 2.99
C PHE A 155 -2.38 -0.71 1.85
N ASP A 156 -3.12 0.34 1.56
CA ASP A 156 -2.71 1.37 0.62
C ASP A 156 -1.87 2.41 1.36
N LEU A 157 -0.76 2.84 0.75
CA LEU A 157 -0.08 4.07 1.15
C LEU A 157 -0.92 5.28 0.77
N LEU A 158 -1.46 5.24 -0.45
CA LEU A 158 -2.32 6.28 -0.98
C LEU A 158 -3.55 5.62 -1.60
N ALA A 159 -4.71 5.88 -1.02
CA ALA A 159 -5.97 5.43 -1.57
C ALA A 159 -6.40 6.31 -2.77
N PRO A 160 -7.15 5.75 -3.75
CA PRO A 160 -7.69 6.54 -4.84
C PRO A 160 -8.70 7.56 -4.31
N ALA A 161 -8.64 8.78 -4.83
CA ALA A 161 -9.44 9.91 -4.32
C ALA A 161 -10.94 9.61 -4.25
N ARG A 162 -11.49 8.86 -5.21
CA ARG A 162 -12.92 8.49 -5.22
C ARG A 162 -13.32 7.64 -4.01
N ARG A 163 -12.45 6.72 -3.59
CA ARG A 163 -12.69 5.90 -2.39
C ARG A 163 -12.61 6.76 -1.14
N GLN A 164 -11.65 7.67 -1.06
CA GLN A 164 -11.51 8.60 0.06
C GLN A 164 -12.67 9.60 0.19
N VAL A 165 -13.27 10.02 -0.93
CA VAL A 165 -14.50 10.84 -0.93
C VAL A 165 -15.69 10.05 -0.39
N GLN A 166 -15.70 8.72 -0.60
CA GLN A 166 -16.74 7.80 -0.14
C GLN A 166 -16.56 7.33 1.30
N MET A 167 -15.38 7.48 1.90
CA MET A 167 -15.20 7.26 3.34
C MET A 167 -16.18 8.17 4.07
N GLU A 168 -17.21 7.57 4.67
CA GLU A 168 -18.28 8.25 5.39
C GLU A 168 -17.71 9.03 6.58
N LEU A 169 -18.46 10.05 7.04
CA LEU A 169 -18.14 10.91 8.18
C LEU A 169 -17.83 10.14 9.49
N THR A 170 -18.12 8.84 9.56
CA THR A 170 -17.88 7.95 10.70
C THR A 170 -16.44 7.42 10.76
N GLN A 171 -15.68 7.43 9.66
CA GLN A 171 -14.24 7.18 9.63
C GLN A 171 -13.54 8.54 9.50
N GLN A 172 -13.09 9.08 10.63
CA GLN A 172 -12.55 10.44 10.71
C GLN A 172 -11.36 10.62 9.75
N ARG A 173 -11.53 11.46 8.72
CA ARG A 173 -10.49 11.77 7.72
C ARG A 173 -9.27 12.46 8.34
N ALA A 174 -9.54 13.27 9.37
CA ALA A 174 -8.56 13.86 10.24
C ALA A 174 -8.91 13.42 11.66
N ILE A 175 -7.95 12.80 12.33
CA ILE A 175 -8.03 12.28 13.68
C ILE A 175 -7.21 13.23 14.56
N VAL A 176 -7.82 13.71 15.63
CA VAL A 176 -7.14 14.52 16.65
C VAL A 176 -7.04 13.67 17.90
N PRO A 177 -5.83 13.29 18.33
CA PRO A 177 -5.62 12.54 19.57
C PRO A 177 -6.16 13.30 20.79
N ALA A 178 -6.51 12.58 21.84
CA ALA A 178 -6.91 13.18 23.10
C ALA A 178 -5.68 13.81 23.76
N HIS A 179 -5.73 15.11 24.05
CA HIS A 179 -4.68 15.78 24.83
C HIS A 179 -5.05 15.79 26.32
N ASP A 180 -4.04 15.70 27.21
CA ASP A 180 -4.22 15.63 28.67
C ASP A 180 -5.10 16.75 29.26
N ASP A 181 -5.20 17.90 28.57
CA ASP A 181 -6.00 19.05 28.97
C ASP A 181 -7.51 18.93 28.63
N ASP A 182 -7.91 17.92 27.85
CA ASP A 182 -9.30 17.69 27.42
C ASP A 182 -9.90 16.47 28.13
N ALA A 183 -10.36 16.68 29.36
CA ALA A 183 -10.85 15.62 30.26
C ALA A 183 -12.07 14.84 29.72
N ASP A 184 -12.74 15.34 28.69
CA ASP A 184 -13.92 14.74 28.06
C ASP A 184 -13.61 14.09 26.69
N ALA A 185 -12.37 14.17 26.19
CA ALA A 185 -11.99 13.57 24.91
C ALA A 185 -11.88 12.04 25.00
N GLU A 186 -12.59 11.32 24.14
CA GLU A 186 -12.42 9.87 24.01
C GLU A 186 -11.11 9.57 23.27
N PRO A 187 -10.26 8.66 23.79
CA PRO A 187 -9.05 8.25 23.10
C PRO A 187 -9.35 7.68 21.72
N THR A 188 -8.53 8.04 20.75
CA THR A 188 -8.54 7.52 19.38
C THR A 188 -7.53 6.39 19.22
N GLU A 189 -7.52 5.73 18.06
CA GLU A 189 -6.50 4.71 17.77
C GLU A 189 -5.07 5.29 17.75
N VAL A 190 -4.93 6.56 17.36
CA VAL A 190 -3.63 7.24 17.20
C VAL A 190 -2.95 7.46 18.55
N ASP A 191 -3.72 7.60 19.63
CA ASP A 191 -3.22 7.81 21.00
C ASP A 191 -2.32 6.66 21.50
N TYR A 192 -2.48 5.46 20.94
CA TYR A 192 -1.76 4.25 21.39
C TYR A 192 -0.72 3.72 20.39
N LEU A 193 -0.72 4.20 19.14
CA LEU A 193 0.11 3.61 18.07
C LEU A 193 1.52 4.21 18.00
N TRP A 194 1.68 5.47 18.41
CA TRP A 194 2.94 6.22 18.32
C TRP A 194 3.18 7.06 19.57
N GLU A 195 3.09 6.43 20.76
CA GLU A 195 3.16 7.09 22.08
C GLU A 195 4.41 7.96 22.32
N GLU A 196 5.49 7.75 21.56
CA GLU A 196 6.70 8.58 21.61
C GLU A 196 6.55 9.94 20.89
N TRP A 197 5.43 10.20 20.23
CA TRP A 197 5.20 11.38 19.40
C TRP A 197 4.03 12.22 19.90
N ASP A 198 4.28 13.52 20.08
CA ASP A 198 3.22 14.49 20.22
C ASP A 198 2.56 14.65 18.85
N ILE A 199 1.33 14.15 18.68
CA ILE A 199 0.59 14.23 17.42
C ILE A 199 -0.56 15.23 17.60
N THR A 200 -0.53 16.30 16.81
CA THR A 200 -1.57 17.34 16.79
C THR A 200 -2.73 16.93 15.91
N VAL A 201 -2.43 16.31 14.76
CA VAL A 201 -3.45 15.77 13.86
C VAL A 201 -2.85 14.66 13.01
N ALA A 202 -3.61 13.60 12.79
CA ALA A 202 -3.30 12.52 11.88
C ALA A 202 -4.35 12.46 10.77
N VAL A 203 -3.91 12.45 9.52
CA VAL A 203 -4.79 12.34 8.35
C VAL A 203 -4.57 10.98 7.71
N LYS A 204 -5.64 10.20 7.59
CA LYS A 204 -5.60 8.91 6.90
C LYS A 204 -5.52 9.16 5.39
N ILE A 205 -4.36 8.86 4.80
CA ILE A 205 -4.06 9.03 3.36
C ILE A 205 -4.16 7.71 2.59
N GLY A 206 -3.95 6.61 3.29
CA GLY A 206 -4.11 5.25 2.80
C GLY A 206 -5.42 4.63 3.28
N ASP A 207 -5.72 3.44 2.79
CA ASP A 207 -6.85 2.64 3.26
C ASP A 207 -6.36 1.23 3.61
N GLY A 208 -7.09 0.53 4.46
CA GLY A 208 -6.73 -0.81 4.90
C GLY A 208 -7.66 -1.87 4.35
N CYS A 209 -7.32 -3.13 4.62
CA CYS A 209 -8.26 -4.22 4.36
C CYS A 209 -9.55 -4.03 5.18
N SER A 210 -10.69 -4.46 4.61
CA SER A 210 -12.06 -4.26 5.12
C SER A 210 -12.34 -4.75 6.54
N ILE A 211 -11.41 -5.50 7.14
CA ILE A 211 -11.50 -6.07 8.48
C ILE A 211 -10.73 -5.27 9.55
N SER A 212 -10.02 -4.21 9.16
CA SER A 212 -9.21 -3.39 10.06
C SER A 212 -9.36 -1.91 9.75
N ASN A 213 -9.25 -1.05 10.78
CA ASN A 213 -9.13 0.40 10.57
C ASN A 213 -7.72 0.83 10.14
N GLY A 214 -6.81 -0.13 9.88
CA GLY A 214 -5.45 0.09 9.40
C GLY A 214 -5.36 0.98 8.16
N GLY A 215 -4.17 1.52 7.93
CA GLY A 215 -3.87 2.33 6.76
C GLY A 215 -2.66 3.22 6.98
N SER A 216 -2.34 4.01 5.96
CA SER A 216 -1.25 4.98 6.01
C SER A 216 -1.74 6.36 6.42
N PHE A 217 -0.91 7.05 7.18
CA PHE A 217 -1.20 8.33 7.81
C PHE A 217 -0.16 9.38 7.44
N ALA A 218 -0.63 10.61 7.23
CA ALA A 218 0.19 11.82 7.29
C ALA A 218 -0.12 12.51 8.62
N MET A 219 0.89 12.66 9.47
CA MET A 219 0.75 13.15 10.84
C MET A 219 1.52 14.44 11.02
N TYR A 220 0.89 15.46 11.59
CA TYR A 220 1.58 16.65 12.04
C TYR A 220 2.01 16.44 13.49
N CYS A 221 3.31 16.18 13.69
CA CYS A 221 3.82 15.69 14.97
C CYS A 221 5.23 16.22 15.31
N ARG A 222 5.73 15.86 16.51
CA ARG A 222 7.14 16.00 16.96
C ARG A 222 7.48 14.94 18.00
N LYS A 223 8.74 14.54 18.15
CA LYS A 223 9.15 13.49 19.11
C LYS A 223 9.48 14.02 20.52
N ALA A 224 9.75 15.32 20.63
CA ALA A 224 10.08 15.98 21.90
C ALA A 224 9.77 17.47 21.82
N GLU A 225 9.68 18.16 22.97
CA GLU A 225 9.37 19.59 23.04
C GLU A 225 10.32 20.48 22.21
N ALA A 226 11.56 20.03 21.98
CA ALA A 226 12.59 20.75 21.25
C ALA A 226 12.62 20.46 19.74
N GLU A 227 11.84 19.49 19.26
CA GLU A 227 11.77 19.17 17.83
C GLU A 227 10.75 20.04 17.09
N GLU A 228 11.03 20.30 15.81
CA GLU A 228 10.12 21.04 14.94
C GLU A 228 8.85 20.23 14.66
N TRP A 229 7.70 20.92 14.77
CA TRP A 229 6.43 20.43 14.27
C TRP A 229 6.41 20.36 12.75
N LYS A 230 6.22 19.16 12.21
CA LYS A 230 6.11 18.96 10.76
C LYS A 230 5.32 17.70 10.42
N TRP A 231 4.97 17.61 9.14
CA TRP A 231 4.32 16.44 8.57
C TRP A 231 5.31 15.27 8.48
N ARG A 232 4.87 14.10 8.97
CA ARG A 232 5.57 12.82 8.96
C ARG A 232 4.61 11.70 8.59
N TYR A 233 5.14 10.52 8.33
CA TYR A 233 4.37 9.43 7.72
C TYR A 233 4.52 8.12 8.49
N ALA A 234 3.45 7.33 8.55
CA ALA A 234 3.46 6.02 9.18
C ALA A 234 2.30 5.16 8.68
N VAL A 235 2.34 3.85 8.96
CA VAL A 235 1.25 2.88 8.73
C VAL A 235 0.95 2.11 10.00
N HIS A 236 -0.31 1.72 10.18
CA HIS A 236 -0.67 0.61 11.05
C HIS A 236 -1.53 -0.40 10.29
N ASP A 237 -1.41 -1.68 10.62
CA ASP A 237 -2.20 -2.77 10.02
C ASP A 237 -3.34 -3.27 10.93
N GLY A 238 -3.54 -2.61 12.08
CA GLY A 238 -4.53 -2.96 13.10
C GLY A 238 -3.95 -3.76 14.28
N GLU A 239 -2.81 -4.42 14.11
CA GLU A 239 -2.11 -5.14 15.20
C GLU A 239 -0.71 -4.57 15.47
N TRP A 240 -0.12 -3.91 14.48
CA TRP A 240 1.21 -3.34 14.51
C TRP A 240 1.22 -1.94 13.88
N SER A 241 2.09 -1.06 14.40
CA SER A 241 2.39 0.26 13.83
C SER A 241 3.87 0.35 13.43
N SER A 242 4.13 1.06 12.33
CA SER A 242 5.50 1.35 11.90
C SER A 242 6.17 2.42 12.74
N ASP A 243 7.49 2.53 12.59
CA ASP A 243 8.20 3.77 12.91
C ASP A 243 7.57 4.98 12.17
N VAL A 244 7.86 6.17 12.67
CA VAL A 244 7.44 7.45 12.05
C VAL A 244 8.56 7.96 11.16
N TYR A 245 8.25 8.16 9.88
CA TYR A 245 9.19 8.56 8.84
C TYR A 245 9.21 10.08 8.64
N GLU A 246 10.40 10.65 8.57
CA GLU A 246 10.62 12.09 8.51
C GLU A 246 10.25 12.70 7.15
N THR A 247 10.28 11.89 6.09
CA THR A 247 9.99 12.29 4.70
C THR A 247 9.14 11.26 3.98
N LEU A 248 8.41 11.70 2.96
CA LEU A 248 7.58 10.81 2.13
C LEU A 248 8.45 9.88 1.26
N GLU A 249 9.65 10.33 0.88
CA GLU A 249 10.63 9.52 0.16
C GLU A 249 11.15 8.34 1.00
N GLU A 250 11.53 8.59 2.26
CA GLU A 250 11.92 7.53 3.19
C GLU A 250 10.76 6.56 3.43
N TYR A 251 9.55 7.12 3.57
CA TYR A 251 8.36 6.31 3.77
C TYR A 251 8.06 5.42 2.57
N LEU A 252 8.17 5.93 1.34
CA LEU A 252 8.06 5.11 0.12
C LEU A 252 9.13 4.02 0.09
N GLY A 253 10.36 4.33 0.50
CA GLY A 253 11.44 3.35 0.62
C GLY A 253 11.09 2.20 1.58
N PHE A 254 10.55 2.52 2.76
CA PHE A 254 10.02 1.51 3.69
C PHE A 254 8.81 0.77 3.11
N TYR A 255 7.87 1.49 2.50
CA TYR A 255 6.60 0.92 2.04
C TYR A 255 6.78 -0.09 0.91
N ALA A 256 7.84 0.05 0.11
CA ALA A 256 8.25 -0.97 -0.86
C ALA A 256 8.48 -2.34 -0.20
N HIS A 257 8.75 -2.33 1.11
CA HIS A 257 9.01 -3.50 1.92
C HIS A 257 7.93 -3.83 2.98
N PHE A 258 6.87 -3.04 3.05
CA PHE A 258 5.79 -3.26 3.99
C PHE A 258 4.81 -4.32 3.48
N GLY A 259 4.35 -5.24 4.36
CA GLY A 259 3.39 -6.28 3.98
C GLY A 259 3.92 -7.29 2.95
N GLU A 260 5.24 -7.36 2.78
CA GLU A 260 5.88 -8.17 1.76
C GLU A 260 5.54 -9.65 1.85
N GLN A 261 5.23 -10.21 0.68
CA GLN A 261 5.31 -11.65 0.46
C GLN A 261 6.78 -12.03 0.34
N SER A 262 7.27 -12.85 1.27
CA SER A 262 8.59 -13.46 1.15
C SER A 262 8.48 -14.85 0.54
N GLU A 263 9.47 -15.23 -0.26
CA GLU A 263 9.64 -16.57 -0.81
C GLU A 263 9.65 -17.65 0.28
N ASP A 264 10.17 -17.29 1.47
CA ASP A 264 10.27 -18.16 2.65
C ASP A 264 8.95 -18.39 3.40
N LYS A 265 7.89 -17.61 3.12
CA LYS A 265 6.57 -17.82 3.74
C LYS A 265 5.80 -18.87 2.97
N ALA A 266 6.31 -20.09 3.01
CA ALA A 266 5.78 -21.33 2.45
C ALA A 266 4.35 -21.73 2.91
N GLU A 267 3.60 -20.88 3.61
CA GLU A 267 2.23 -21.20 4.03
C GLU A 267 1.29 -21.34 2.82
N TRP A 268 1.53 -20.61 1.74
CA TRP A 268 0.81 -20.82 0.47
C TRP A 268 1.28 -22.07 -0.28
N LEU A 269 2.47 -22.63 0.03
CA LEU A 269 2.90 -23.93 -0.50
C LEU A 269 2.03 -25.07 0.05
N ALA A 270 1.52 -24.94 1.29
CA ALA A 270 0.59 -25.90 1.88
C ALA A 270 -0.77 -25.92 1.16
N GLU A 271 -1.21 -24.79 0.57
CA GLU A 271 -2.41 -24.76 -0.28
C GLU A 271 -2.22 -25.56 -1.58
N PHE A 272 -0.99 -25.63 -2.13
CA PHE A 272 -0.72 -26.46 -3.31
C PHE A 272 -0.67 -27.96 -3.02
N ALA A 273 -0.36 -28.36 -1.78
CA ALA A 273 -0.36 -29.77 -1.40
C ALA A 273 -1.77 -30.39 -1.41
N GLY A 274 -2.83 -29.55 -1.48
CA GLY A 274 -4.22 -29.95 -1.62
C GLY A 274 -4.76 -29.96 -3.06
N MET A 275 -3.96 -29.61 -4.08
CA MET A 275 -4.28 -29.70 -5.50
C MET A 275 -3.90 -31.04 -6.11
#